data_AF-A0ABD5DHC2-F1
#
_entry.id   AF-A0ABD5DHC2-F1
#
_cell.length_a   1.000
_cell.length_b   1.000
_cell.length_c   1.000
_cell.angle_alpha   90.00
_cell.angle_beta   90.00
_cell.angle_gamma   90.00
#
_symmetry.space_group_name_H-M   'P 1'
#
loop_
_entity.id
_entity.type
_entity.pdbx_description
1 polymer ?
#
loop_
_entity_poly.entity_id
_entity_poly.type
_entity_poly.pdbx_seq_one_letter_code
_entity_poly.pdbx_strand_id
1 'polypeptide(L)'
;FQQAVEDLIVENDRVVGAVTQMGLKFRAKAVVLTVGTFLDGKIHIGLDNYSGGRAGDPPSIPLSRRLRELPLRVSRLKTGTPPRID
;
A
#
# COMPACT_ATOMS: atom_id res chain seq x y z
N PHE A 1 2.34 -10.27 15.16
CA PHE A 1 2.16 -10.79 13.78
C PHE A 1 2.68 -9.73 12.82
N GLN A 2 3.57 -10.09 11.88
CA GLN A 2 4.17 -9.14 10.92
C GLN A 2 4.08 -9.73 9.51
N GLN A 3 3.15 -9.22 8.72
CA GLN A 3 2.89 -9.63 7.33
C GLN A 3 2.31 -8.45 6.55
N ALA A 4 2.71 -8.31 5.28
CA ALA A 4 2.09 -7.33 4.38
C ALA A 4 0.66 -7.78 4.01
N VAL A 5 -0.27 -6.82 3.91
CA VAL A 5 -1.59 -7.04 3.33
C VAL A 5 -1.53 -6.75 1.84
N GLU A 6 -2.04 -7.67 1.03
CA GLU A 6 -2.00 -7.59 -0.43
C GLU A 6 -3.40 -7.48 -1.06
N ASP A 7 -4.46 -7.90 -0.36
CA ASP A 7 -5.84 -7.85 -0.87
C ASP A 7 -6.88 -7.62 0.25
N LEU A 8 -8.08 -7.19 -0.15
CA LEU A 8 -9.27 -7.03 0.68
C LEU A 8 -10.34 -8.03 0.25
N ILE A 9 -10.92 -8.73 1.24
CA ILE A 9 -12.07 -9.59 1.02
C ILE A 9 -13.31 -8.69 1.00
N VAL A 10 -14.00 -8.64 -0.14
CA VAL A 10 -15.19 -7.82 -0.35
C VAL A 10 -16.35 -8.74 -0.74
N GLU A 11 -17.43 -8.69 0.02
CA GLU A 11 -18.67 -9.43 -0.20
C GLU A 11 -19.82 -8.41 -0.27
N ASN A 12 -20.60 -8.40 -1.36
CA ASN A 12 -21.74 -7.47 -1.54
C ASN A 12 -21.39 -5.99 -1.24
N ASP A 13 -20.33 -5.49 -1.88
CA ASP A 13 -19.78 -4.13 -1.70
C ASP A 13 -19.34 -3.77 -0.27
N ARG A 14 -19.19 -4.78 0.60
CA ARG A 14 -18.73 -4.62 1.97
C ARG A 14 -17.40 -5.31 2.20
N VAL A 15 -16.44 -4.60 2.77
CA VAL A 15 -15.20 -5.24 3.25
C VAL A 15 -15.54 -6.15 4.43
N VAL A 16 -15.09 -7.40 4.35
CA VAL A 16 -15.27 -8.42 5.40
C VAL A 16 -13.96 -9.02 5.88
N GLY A 17 -12.82 -8.50 5.41
CA GLY A 17 -11.50 -9.00 5.79
C GLY A 17 -10.35 -8.53 4.92
N ALA A 18 -9.18 -9.08 5.17
CA ALA A 18 -7.94 -8.82 4.44
C ALA A 18 -7.16 -10.12 4.18
N VAL A 19 -6.37 -10.11 3.12
CA VAL A 19 -5.48 -11.22 2.74
C VAL A 19 -4.04 -10.76 2.82
N THR A 20 -3.19 -11.53 3.49
CA THR A 20 -1.76 -11.24 3.57
C THR A 20 -1.02 -11.76 2.34
N GLN A 21 0.23 -11.31 2.17
CA GLN A 21 1.14 -11.82 1.13
C GLN A 21 1.32 -13.35 1.15
N MET A 22 1.26 -13.98 2.34
CA MET A 22 1.30 -15.43 2.47
C MET A 22 -0.04 -16.13 2.18
N GLY A 23 -1.06 -15.39 1.74
CA GLY A 23 -2.40 -15.91 1.46
C GLY A 23 -3.28 -16.14 2.69
N LEU A 24 -2.84 -15.76 3.90
CA LEU A 24 -3.67 -15.89 5.10
C LEU A 24 -4.84 -14.91 5.03
N LYS A 25 -6.04 -15.41 5.34
CA LYS A 25 -7.29 -14.65 5.33
C LYS A 25 -7.70 -14.32 6.75
N PHE A 26 -7.83 -13.03 7.06
CA PHE A 26 -8.37 -12.54 8.32
C PHE A 26 -9.76 -11.95 8.07
N ARG A 27 -10.80 -12.48 8.71
CA ARG A 27 -12.14 -11.89 8.66
C ARG A 27 -12.27 -10.79 9.72
N ALA A 28 -12.90 -9.67 9.35
CA ALA A 28 -13.14 -8.54 10.23
C ALA A 28 -14.43 -7.81 9.82
N LYS A 29 -15.11 -7.18 10.79
CA LYS A 29 -16.31 -6.37 10.52
C LYS A 29 -15.99 -5.02 9.88
N ALA A 30 -14.75 -4.55 10.05
CA ALA A 30 -14.22 -3.31 9.49
C ALA A 30 -12.70 -3.45 9.31
N VAL A 31 -12.15 -2.76 8.32
CA VAL A 31 -10.70 -2.70 8.03
C VAL A 31 -10.30 -1.23 7.94
N VAL A 32 -9.24 -0.84 8.65
CA VAL A 32 -8.67 0.51 8.60
C VAL A 32 -7.35 0.45 7.84
N LEU A 33 -7.24 1.25 6.76
CA LEU A 33 -6.03 1.33 5.94
C LEU A 33 -5.21 2.58 6.33
N THR A 34 -4.01 2.36 6.88
CA THR A 34 -3.05 3.41 7.25
C THR A 34 -1.73 3.24 6.50
N VAL A 35 -1.84 3.04 5.19
CA VAL A 35 -0.78 2.62 4.26
C VAL A 35 0.35 3.64 4.05
N GLY A 36 0.22 4.87 4.55
CA GLY A 36 1.23 5.92 4.39
C GLY A 36 1.68 6.11 2.94
N THR A 37 2.99 6.09 2.71
CA THR A 37 3.63 6.29 1.39
C THR A 37 3.84 4.98 0.61
N PHE A 38 3.30 3.85 1.06
CA PHE A 38 3.65 2.52 0.53
C PHE A 38 2.87 2.11 -0.74
N LEU A 39 1.62 2.55 -0.91
CA LEU A 39 0.80 2.12 -2.05
C LEU A 39 1.41 2.58 -3.37
N ASP A 40 1.92 1.63 -4.15
CA ASP A 40 2.60 1.90 -5.43
C ASP A 40 3.61 3.07 -5.33
N GLY A 41 4.32 3.08 -4.19
CA GLY A 41 5.27 4.11 -3.80
C GLY A 41 6.47 4.15 -4.76
N LYS A 42 6.94 5.36 -5.02
CA LYS A 42 8.06 5.63 -5.93
C LYS A 42 8.99 6.67 -5.31
N ILE A 43 10.26 6.32 -5.18
CA ILE A 43 11.31 7.21 -4.71
C ILE A 43 11.92 7.90 -5.92
N HIS A 44 12.17 9.20 -5.79
CA HIS A 44 12.77 10.03 -6.82
C HIS A 44 14.05 10.66 -6.28
N ILE A 45 15.18 10.48 -6.98
CA ILE A 45 16.47 11.10 -6.67
C ILE A 45 16.99 11.72 -7.97
N GLY A 46 16.90 13.05 -8.10
CA GLY A 46 17.16 13.71 -9.38
C GLY A 46 16.21 13.19 -10.47
N LEU A 47 16.79 12.68 -11.56
CA LEU A 47 16.05 12.04 -12.66
C LEU A 47 15.82 10.54 -12.42
N ASP A 48 16.58 9.94 -11.51
CA ASP A 48 16.47 8.53 -11.18
C ASP A 48 15.26 8.27 -10.30
N ASN A 49 14.70 7.09 -10.48
CA ASN A 49 13.55 6.66 -9.71
C ASN A 49 13.50 5.15 -9.56
N TYR A 50 12.96 4.71 -8.44
CA TYR A 50 12.79 3.30 -8.14
C TYR A 50 11.57 3.06 -7.25
N SER A 51 11.06 1.83 -7.29
CA SER A 51 9.93 1.36 -6.51
C SER A 51 10.29 1.30 -5.02
N GLY A 52 9.48 1.91 -4.15
CA GLY A 52 9.75 1.95 -2.71
C GLY A 52 8.68 2.72 -1.94
N GLY A 53 8.29 2.20 -0.76
CA GLY A 53 7.39 2.91 0.15
C GLY A 53 8.14 3.95 1.00
N ARG A 54 9.30 3.54 1.50
CA ARG A 54 10.31 4.36 2.19
C ARG A 54 11.69 3.88 1.76
N ALA A 55 12.75 4.63 2.06
CA ALA A 55 14.10 4.19 1.75
C ALA A 55 14.39 2.84 2.42
N GLY A 56 14.73 1.82 1.62
CA GLY A 56 14.96 0.44 2.09
C GLY A 56 13.71 -0.44 2.20
N ASP A 57 12.50 0.14 2.17
CA ASP A 57 11.26 -0.61 2.32
C ASP A 57 10.53 -0.80 0.97
N PRO A 58 10.08 -2.03 0.63
CA PRO A 58 9.37 -2.29 -0.61
C PRO A 58 7.99 -1.58 -0.64
N PRO A 59 7.48 -1.23 -1.83
CA PRO A 59 6.13 -0.70 -1.94
C PRO A 59 5.07 -1.82 -1.82
N SER A 60 3.84 -1.44 -1.50
CA SER A 60 2.67 -2.32 -1.57
C SER A 60 1.99 -2.16 -2.94
N ILE A 61 2.40 -3.00 -3.89
CA ILE A 61 1.88 -2.98 -5.27
C ILE A 61 0.53 -3.73 -5.38
N PRO A 62 0.37 -4.97 -4.88
CA PRO A 62 -0.88 -5.71 -5.04
C PRO A 62 -2.07 -4.99 -4.41
N LEU A 63 -1.94 -4.49 -3.18
CA LEU A 63 -3.00 -3.76 -2.51
C LEU A 63 -3.37 -2.46 -3.26
N SER A 64 -2.37 -1.79 -3.84
CA SER A 64 -2.61 -0.59 -4.65
C SER A 64 -3.38 -0.90 -5.93
N ARG A 65 -3.15 -2.07 -6.56
CA ARG A 65 -3.97 -2.52 -7.70
C ARG A 65 -5.38 -2.85 -7.25
N ARG A 66 -5.52 -3.60 -6.16
CA ARG A 66 -6.82 -3.96 -5.60
C ARG A 66 -7.70 -2.74 -5.34
N LEU A 67 -7.15 -1.69 -4.73
CA LEU A 67 -7.90 -0.47 -4.45
C LEU A 67 -8.35 0.28 -5.72
N ARG A 68 -7.62 0.12 -6.84
CA ARG A 68 -8.03 0.69 -8.14
C ARG A 68 -9.13 -0.10 -8.84
N GLU A 69 -9.36 -1.36 -8.45
CA GLU A 69 -10.50 -2.15 -8.94
C GLU A 69 -11.82 -1.76 -8.26
N LEU A 70 -11.74 -1.05 -7.13
CA LEU A 70 -12.90 -0.51 -6.42
C LEU A 70 -13.30 0.85 -7.02
N PRO A 71 -14.56 1.30 -6.86
CA PRO A 71 -15.04 2.58 -7.38
C PRO A 71 -14.53 3.79 -6.55
N LEU A 72 -13.22 3.88 -6.36
CA LEU A 72 -12.52 4.93 -5.61
C LEU A 72 -11.81 5.88 -6.57
N ARG A 73 -11.88 7.18 -6.29
CA ARG A 73 -11.02 8.17 -6.97
C ARG A 73 -9.60 8.03 -6.43
N VAL A 74 -8.64 7.81 -7.32
CA VAL A 74 -7.23 7.63 -6.98
C VAL A 74 -6.39 8.73 -7.62
N SER A 75 -5.49 9.32 -6.85
CA SER A 75 -4.50 10.30 -7.31
C SER A 75 -3.13 10.00 -6.69
N ARG A 76 -2.06 10.62 -7.20
CA ARG A 76 -0.70 10.50 -6.67
C ARG A 76 -0.27 11.83 -6.03
N LEU A 77 0.33 11.72 -4.86
CA LEU A 77 1.00 12.83 -4.18
C LEU A 77 2.51 12.56 -4.16
N LYS A 78 3.30 13.63 -4.01
CA LYS A 78 4.75 13.56 -3.86
C LYS A 78 5.18 14.49 -2.73
N THR A 79 6.02 13.97 -1.84
CA THR A 79 6.62 14.71 -0.72
C THR A 79 8.13 14.46 -0.71
N GLY A 80 8.90 15.45 -0.23
CA GLY A 80 10.35 15.34 -0.10
C GLY A 80 10.79 15.00 1.33
N THR A 81 12.05 14.62 1.49
CA THR A 81 12.70 14.54 2.80
C THR A 81 14.16 14.98 2.66
N PRO A 82 14.69 15.84 3.55
CA PRO A 82 16.07 16.33 3.44
C PRO A 82 17.11 15.21 3.57
N PRO A 83 18.35 15.40 3.06
CA PRO A 83 19.45 14.46 3.28
C PRO A 83 19.78 14.34 4.77
N ARG A 84 20.38 13.22 5.15
CA ARG A 84 20.88 12.96 6.51
C ARG A 84 22.40 13.09 6.43
N ILE A 85 22.97 13.92 7.28
CA ILE A 85 24.38 14.27 7.28
C ILE A 85 24.93 13.82 8.65
N ASP A 86 26.14 13.28 8.66
CA ASP A 86 26.94 13.05 9.87
C ASP A 86 27.42 14.40 10.43
#